data_AF-A0A8H5ARK8-F1
#
_entry.id   AF-A0A8H5ARK8-F1
#
_cell.length_a   1.000
_cell.length_b   1.000
_cell.length_c   1.000
_cell.angle_alpha   90.00
_cell.angle_beta   90.00
_cell.angle_gamma   90.00
#
_symmetry.space_group_name_H-M   'P 1'
#
loop_
_entity.id
_entity.type
_entity.pdbx_description
1 polymer ?
#
loop_
_entity_poly.entity_id
_entity_poly.type
_entity_poly.pdbx_seq_one_letter_code
_entity_poly.pdbx_strand_id
1 'polypeptide(L)'
;MPGYTAVQDAAGKNVALIEWQKLPAIEIRGMVPKQHVMTWLRLSSNRDSRAMEVRGVKYFWVPRDKTINLYAASSTHTPTFMACINRANGAIVLKIAPEAMHAGLLEPTITACFLLQCGRNIDQ
;
A
#
# COMPACT_ATOMS: atom_id res chain seq x y z
N MET A 1 18.83 12.51 -10.75
CA MET A 1 19.22 11.14 -10.37
C MET A 1 17.95 10.36 -10.04
N PRO A 2 17.76 9.13 -10.55
CA PRO A 2 16.74 8.26 -10.02
C PRO A 2 17.08 8.00 -8.54
N GLY A 3 16.20 8.39 -7.64
CA GLY A 3 16.33 8.12 -6.21
C GLY A 3 15.68 6.80 -5.85
N TYR A 4 15.85 6.37 -4.60
CA TYR A 4 15.06 5.28 -4.04
C TYR A 4 14.50 5.69 -2.67
N THR A 5 13.39 5.06 -2.30
CA THR A 5 12.88 5.07 -0.92
C THR A 5 12.98 3.66 -0.38
N ALA A 6 13.65 3.49 0.76
CA ALA A 6 13.70 2.22 1.47
C ALA A 6 12.79 2.27 2.69
N VAL A 7 12.03 1.18 2.92
CA VAL A 7 11.35 0.93 4.20
C VAL A 7 12.22 -0.06 4.96
N GLN A 8 12.58 0.29 6.19
CA GLN A 8 13.46 -0.50 7.04
C GLN A 8 12.74 -0.96 8.30
N ASP A 9 13.08 -2.15 8.77
CA ASP A 9 12.67 -2.60 10.11
C ASP A 9 13.50 -1.91 11.21
N ALA A 10 13.18 -2.24 12.46
CA ALA A 10 13.87 -1.67 13.63
C ALA A 10 15.36 -2.04 13.70
N ALA A 11 15.81 -3.08 12.98
CA ALA A 11 17.21 -3.49 12.89
C ALA A 11 17.94 -2.83 11.71
N GLY A 12 17.28 -1.94 10.96
CA GLY A 12 17.84 -1.27 9.79
C GLY A 12 17.85 -2.13 8.53
N LYS A 13 17.22 -3.31 8.55
CA LYS A 13 17.15 -4.19 7.38
C LYS A 13 16.03 -3.71 6.45
N ASN A 14 16.36 -3.57 5.16
CA ASN A 14 15.38 -3.21 4.14
C ASN A 14 14.29 -4.28 4.03
N VAL A 15 13.04 -3.89 4.20
CA VAL A 15 11.86 -4.74 4.03
C VAL A 15 11.08 -4.41 2.76
N ALA A 16 11.17 -3.17 2.28
CA ALA A 16 10.65 -2.77 0.98
C ALA A 16 11.56 -1.74 0.31
N LEU A 17 11.51 -1.68 -1.02
CA LEU A 17 12.25 -0.72 -1.83
C LEU A 17 11.33 -0.17 -2.91
N ILE A 18 11.35 1.16 -3.07
CA ILE A 18 10.72 1.86 -4.19
C ILE A 18 11.81 2.54 -5.00
N GLU A 19 11.94 2.19 -6.27
CA GLU A 19 12.88 2.79 -7.20
C GLU A 19 12.18 3.86 -8.03
N TRP A 20 12.63 5.12 -7.91
CA TRP A 20 12.03 6.26 -8.59
C TRP A 20 12.68 6.48 -9.95
N GLN A 21 12.10 5.86 -10.96
CA GLN A 21 12.42 6.05 -12.37
C GLN A 21 11.18 6.53 -13.13
N LYS A 22 11.23 6.59 -14.47
CA LYS A 22 10.08 6.98 -15.30
C LYS A 22 8.81 6.17 -14.96
N LEU A 23 8.98 4.84 -14.82
CA LEU A 23 7.96 3.91 -14.35
C LEU A 23 8.39 3.34 -12.99
N PRO A 24 7.96 3.92 -11.85
CA PRO A 24 8.42 3.51 -10.53
C PRO A 24 8.24 2.01 -10.31
N ALA A 25 9.25 1.38 -9.71
CA ALA A 25 9.23 -0.04 -9.36
C ALA A 25 9.18 -0.22 -7.85
N ILE A 26 8.56 -1.31 -7.41
CA ILE A 26 8.41 -1.68 -6.01
C ILE A 26 8.80 -3.14 -5.80
N GLU A 27 9.44 -3.41 -4.67
CA GLU A 27 9.69 -4.74 -4.13
C GLU A 27 9.39 -4.73 -2.63
N ILE A 28 8.70 -5.77 -2.13
CA ILE A 28 8.52 -6.03 -0.70
C ILE A 28 9.02 -7.44 -0.42
N ARG A 29 10.08 -7.54 0.39
CA ARG A 29 10.86 -8.77 0.59
C ARG A 29 9.96 -9.92 1.06
N GLY A 30 9.95 -11.01 0.29
CA GLY A 30 9.18 -12.22 0.62
C GLY A 30 7.67 -12.09 0.47
N MET A 31 7.16 -10.98 -0.08
CA MET A 31 5.71 -10.74 -0.23
C MET A 31 5.32 -10.26 -1.62
N VAL A 32 6.08 -9.32 -2.19
CA VAL A 32 5.78 -8.70 -3.49
C VAL A 32 7.06 -8.70 -4.32
N PRO A 33 7.13 -9.52 -5.39
CA PRO A 33 8.29 -9.51 -6.29
C PRO A 33 8.39 -8.17 -7.01
N LYS A 34 9.60 -7.82 -7.44
CA LYS A 34 9.88 -6.55 -8.11
C LYS A 34 8.97 -6.37 -9.33
N GLN A 35 8.18 -5.30 -9.32
CA GLN A 35 7.24 -4.97 -10.40
C GLN A 35 6.94 -3.47 -10.42
N HIS A 36 6.24 -2.98 -11.43
CA HIS A 36 5.83 -1.58 -11.48
C HIS A 36 4.79 -1.25 -10.41
N VAL A 37 4.89 -0.06 -9.82
CA VAL A 37 3.94 0.42 -8.81
C VAL A 37 2.51 0.41 -9.34
N MET A 38 2.29 0.87 -10.58
CA MET A 38 0.97 0.85 -11.22
C MET A 38 0.39 -0.56 -11.41
N THR A 39 1.23 -1.58 -11.47
CA THR A 39 0.79 -2.99 -11.56
C THR A 39 0.36 -3.50 -10.20
N TRP A 40 1.15 -3.21 -9.17
CA TRP A 40 0.91 -3.68 -7.80
C TRP A 40 -0.18 -2.89 -7.06
N LEU A 41 -0.19 -1.56 -7.17
CA LEU A 41 -1.14 -0.64 -6.53
C LEU A 41 -2.03 0.01 -7.60
N ARG A 42 -2.76 -0.85 -8.31
CA ARG A 42 -3.48 -0.54 -9.55
C ARG A 42 -4.67 0.37 -9.29
N LEU A 43 -4.74 1.50 -9.97
CA LEU A 43 -5.91 2.38 -9.99
C LEU A 43 -7.09 1.72 -10.72
N SER A 44 -8.28 1.78 -10.13
CA SER A 44 -9.51 1.35 -10.77
C SER A 44 -9.85 2.23 -11.99
N SER A 45 -10.61 1.70 -12.95
CA SER A 45 -10.98 2.43 -14.17
C SER A 45 -11.81 3.69 -13.87
N ASN A 46 -12.68 3.62 -12.86
CA ASN A 46 -13.45 4.74 -12.33
C ASN A 46 -12.66 5.61 -11.33
N ARG A 47 -11.38 5.30 -11.08
CA ARG A 47 -10.45 6.07 -10.24
C ARG A 47 -10.92 6.30 -8.80
N ASP A 48 -11.76 5.41 -8.29
CA ASP A 48 -12.34 5.49 -6.94
C ASP A 48 -11.62 4.60 -5.92
N SER A 49 -10.66 3.79 -6.36
CA SER A 49 -10.00 2.81 -5.51
C SER A 49 -8.68 2.35 -6.12
N ARG A 50 -7.82 1.77 -5.30
CA ARG A 50 -6.63 1.07 -5.75
C ARG A 50 -6.61 -0.36 -5.25
N ALA A 51 -6.39 -1.31 -6.16
CA ALA A 51 -6.28 -2.72 -5.83
C ALA A 51 -4.80 -3.08 -5.63
N MET A 52 -4.53 -3.92 -4.63
CA MET A 52 -3.24 -4.59 -4.47
C MET A 52 -3.43 -6.06 -4.14
N GLU A 53 -2.41 -6.86 -4.46
CA GLU A 53 -2.38 -8.28 -4.11
C GLU A 53 -1.16 -8.56 -3.25
N VAL A 54 -1.37 -9.31 -2.17
CA VAL A 54 -0.31 -9.77 -1.27
C VAL A 54 -0.58 -11.25 -0.98
N ARG A 55 0.38 -12.12 -1.31
CA ARG A 55 0.28 -13.58 -1.11
C ARG A 55 -1.01 -14.20 -1.69
N GLY A 56 -1.42 -13.76 -2.87
CA GLY A 56 -2.62 -14.28 -3.56
C GLY A 56 -3.95 -13.73 -3.04
N VAL A 57 -3.94 -12.86 -2.03
CA VAL A 57 -5.14 -12.21 -1.51
C VAL A 57 -5.23 -10.78 -2.04
N LYS A 58 -6.39 -10.43 -2.59
CA LYS A 58 -6.66 -9.09 -3.12
C LYS A 58 -7.19 -8.16 -2.02
N TYR A 59 -6.68 -6.94 -2.03
CA TYR A 59 -7.08 -5.86 -1.13
C TYR A 59 -7.37 -4.59 -1.91
N PHE A 60 -8.21 -3.73 -1.34
CA PHE A 60 -8.67 -2.49 -1.97
C PHE A 60 -8.51 -1.31 -1.02
N TRP A 61 -7.70 -0.34 -1.43
CA TRP A 61 -7.65 0.99 -0.84
C TRP A 61 -8.77 1.84 -1.43
N VAL A 62 -9.71 2.28 -0.59
CA VAL A 62 -10.89 3.03 -0.97
C VAL A 62 -10.90 4.36 -0.20
N PRO A 63 -10.73 5.51 -0.88
CA PRO A 63 -10.96 6.82 -0.27
C PRO A 63 -12.41 6.95 0.19
N ARG A 64 -12.61 7.34 1.46
CA ARG A 64 -13.91 7.73 2.02
C ARG A 64 -13.73 8.94 2.92
N ASP A 65 -14.41 10.03 2.57
CA ASP A 65 -14.31 11.33 3.24
C ASP A 65 -12.85 11.80 3.41
N LYS A 66 -12.36 11.84 4.65
CA LYS A 66 -10.99 12.25 5.01
C LYS A 66 -10.04 11.08 5.22
N THR A 67 -10.45 9.87 4.85
CA THR A 67 -9.71 8.63 5.10
C THR A 67 -9.50 7.83 3.83
N ILE A 68 -8.50 6.95 3.84
CA ILE A 68 -8.34 5.90 2.83
C ILE A 68 -8.34 4.57 3.57
N ASN A 69 -9.37 3.76 3.35
CA ASN A 69 -9.57 2.51 4.06
C ASN A 69 -9.13 1.32 3.21
N LEU A 70 -8.49 0.35 3.82
CA LEU A 70 -8.11 -0.91 3.22
C LEU A 70 -9.15 -1.97 3.55
N TYR A 71 -9.63 -2.67 2.54
CA TYR A 71 -10.50 -3.83 2.69
C TYR A 71 -9.90 -5.05 2.01
N ALA A 72 -10.06 -6.23 2.61
CA ALA A 72 -9.81 -7.49 1.92
C ALA A 72 -11.01 -7.85 1.03
N ALA A 73 -10.72 -8.37 -0.16
CA ALA A 73 -11.73 -9.03 -0.98
C ALA A 73 -12.25 -10.25 -0.20
N SER A 74 -13.56 -10.31 0.05
CA SER A 74 -14.19 -11.45 0.70
C SER A 74 -15.02 -12.24 -0.32
N SER A 75 -15.08 -13.56 -0.12
CA SER A 75 -16.05 -14.44 -0.80
C SER A 75 -17.47 -14.28 -0.23
N THR A 76 -17.58 -13.80 1.02
CA THR A 76 -18.83 -13.35 1.59
C THR A 76 -19.09 -11.91 1.14
N HIS A 77 -20.33 -11.51 0.90
CA HIS A 77 -20.67 -10.22 0.27
C HIS A 77 -20.23 -8.97 1.07
N THR A 78 -19.60 -9.14 2.24
CA THR A 78 -19.15 -8.02 3.10
C THR A 78 -17.62 -7.95 3.08
N PRO A 79 -17.03 -6.84 2.59
CA PRO A 79 -15.58 -6.63 2.66
C PRO A 79 -15.09 -6.51 4.11
N THR A 80 -13.96 -7.14 4.42
CA THR A 80 -13.36 -7.07 5.76
C THR A 80 -12.41 -5.88 5.87
N PHE A 81 -12.64 -4.99 6.84
CA PHE A 81 -11.75 -3.86 7.10
C PHE A 81 -10.39 -4.32 7.62
N MET A 82 -9.31 -3.74 7.09
CA MET A 82 -7.92 -4.14 7.40
C MET A 82 -7.05 -2.99 7.91
N ALA A 83 -7.21 -1.79 7.36
CA ALA A 83 -6.42 -0.62 7.76
C ALA A 83 -7.10 0.70 7.37
N CYS A 84 -6.66 1.80 7.96
CA CYS A 84 -7.11 3.14 7.62
C CYS A 84 -5.94 4.12 7.64
N ILE A 85 -5.84 4.93 6.58
CA ILE A 85 -4.96 6.09 6.52
C ILE A 85 -5.81 7.33 6.80
N ASN A 86 -5.36 8.16 7.73
CA ASN A 86 -5.95 9.46 8.03
C ASN A 86 -4.86 10.53 8.06
N ARG A 87 -5.17 11.74 7.60
CA ARG A 87 -4.33 12.93 7.83
C ARG A 87 -4.89 13.71 9.01
N ALA A 88 -4.09 13.83 10.06
CA ALA A 88 -4.45 14.59 11.25
C ALA A 88 -3.25 15.43 11.70
N ASN A 89 -3.47 16.73 11.92
CA ASN A 89 -2.48 17.66 12.49
C ASN A 89 -1.12 17.66 11.76
N GLY A 90 -1.13 17.62 10.43
CA GLY A 90 0.09 17.58 9.61
C GLY A 90 0.79 16.22 9.58
N ALA A 91 0.28 15.22 10.31
CA ALA A 91 0.78 13.85 10.29
C ALA A 91 -0.10 12.93 9.45
N ILE A 92 0.52 11.88 8.90
CA ILE A 92 -0.16 10.74 8.31
C ILE A 92 -0.22 9.64 9.36
N VAL A 93 -1.42 9.23 9.74
CA VAL A 93 -1.65 8.16 10.70
C VAL A 93 -2.15 6.93 9.96
N LEU A 94 -1.39 5.84 10.05
CA LEU A 94 -1.81 4.53 9.58
C LEU A 94 -2.28 3.69 10.77
N LYS A 95 -3.56 3.34 10.79
CA LYS A 95 -4.16 2.40 11.75
C LYS A 95 -4.30 1.04 11.06
N ILE A 96 -3.84 -0.03 11.70
CA ILE A 96 -3.89 -1.39 11.16
C ILE A 96 -4.71 -2.26 12.12
N ALA A 97 -5.66 -3.02 11.59
CA ALA A 97 -6.46 -3.96 12.36
C ALA A 97 -5.61 -5.18 12.76
N PRO A 98 -5.87 -5.82 13.92
CA PRO A 98 -5.16 -7.03 14.32
C PRO A 98 -5.18 -8.14 13.26
N GLU A 99 -6.30 -8.31 12.56
CA GLU A 99 -6.48 -9.29 11.49
C GLU A 99 -5.51 -9.04 10.32
N ALA A 100 -5.29 -7.77 9.98
CA ALA A 100 -4.32 -7.39 8.96
C ALA A 100 -2.87 -7.66 9.39
N MET A 101 -2.56 -7.49 10.69
CA MET A 101 -1.26 -7.85 11.24
C MET A 101 -1.01 -9.36 11.13
N HIS A 102 -1.99 -10.19 11.50
CA HIS A 102 -1.90 -11.65 11.36
C HIS A 102 -1.80 -12.11 9.91
N ALA A 103 -2.42 -11.38 8.97
CA ALA A 103 -2.29 -11.62 7.53
C ALA A 103 -0.91 -11.22 6.97
N GLY A 104 -0.02 -10.64 7.78
CA GLY A 104 1.31 -10.19 7.35
C GLY A 104 1.27 -8.93 6.50
N LEU A 105 0.31 -8.02 6.75
CA LEU A 105 0.13 -6.81 5.94
C LEU A 105 0.92 -5.60 6.43
N LEU A 106 1.74 -5.71 7.48
CA LEU A 106 2.45 -4.56 8.05
C LEU A 106 3.29 -3.82 6.99
N GLU A 107 4.25 -4.50 6.37
CA GLU A 107 5.17 -3.90 5.40
C GLU A 107 4.45 -3.47 4.10
N PRO A 108 3.54 -4.28 3.50
CA PRO A 108 2.72 -3.85 2.38
C PRO A 108 1.89 -2.60 2.67
N THR A 109 1.27 -2.52 3.84
CA THR A 109 0.38 -1.41 4.19
C THR A 109 1.17 -0.13 4.47
N ILE A 110 2.33 -0.21 5.12
CA ILE A 110 3.24 0.94 5.30
C ILE A 110 3.72 1.44 3.93
N THR A 111 4.14 0.53 3.05
CA THR A 111 4.66 0.89 1.73
C THR A 111 3.57 1.51 0.85
N ALA A 112 2.36 0.94 0.85
CA ALA A 112 1.21 1.51 0.17
C ALA A 112 0.81 2.88 0.76
N CYS A 113 0.81 3.02 2.09
CA CYS A 113 0.54 4.29 2.76
C CYS A 113 1.52 5.37 2.28
N PHE A 114 2.82 5.08 2.23
CA PHE A 114 3.81 6.01 1.69
C PHE A 114 3.47 6.39 0.24
N LEU A 115 3.23 5.41 -0.64
CA LEU A 115 2.94 5.68 -2.06
C LEU A 115 1.70 6.54 -2.25
N LEU A 116 0.63 6.26 -1.50
CA LEU A 116 -0.63 6.99 -1.53
C LEU A 116 -0.52 8.42 -1.01
N GLN A 117 0.51 8.73 -0.20
CA GLN A 117 0.62 10.00 0.50
C GLN A 117 1.84 10.85 0.08
N CYS A 118 2.74 10.30 -0.74
CA CYS A 118 4.01 10.94 -1.13
C CYS A 118 3.87 12.11 -2.12
N GLY A 119 2.67 12.37 -2.65
CA GLY A 119 2.41 13.49 -3.58
C GLY A 119 2.99 13.33 -4.98
N ARG A 120 3.54 12.15 -5.31
CA ARG A 120 4.02 11.81 -6.66
C ARG A 120 2.93 11.11 -7.46
N ASN A 121 2.92 11.33 -8.77
CA ASN A 121 2.11 10.52 -9.68
C ASN A 121 2.77 9.15 -9.85
N ILE A 122 2.07 8.09 -9.45
CA ILE A 122 2.56 6.70 -9.46
C ILE A 122 1.96 5.87 -10.61
N ASP A 123 1.17 6.50 -11.49
CA ASP A 123 0.48 5.86 -12.63
C ASP A 123 1.07 6.28 -14.00
N GLN A 124 2.18 7.02 -14.03
CA GLN A 124 2.88 7.47 -15.25
C GLN A 124 3.88 6.46 -15.77
#